data_AF-A0A4Y7T711-F1
#
_entry.id   AF-A0A4Y7T711-F1
#
_cell.length_a   1.000
_cell.length_b   1.000
_cell.length_c   1.000
_cell.angle_alpha   90.00
_cell.angle_beta   90.00
_cell.angle_gamma   90.00
#
_symmetry.space_group_name_H-M   'P 1'
#
loop_
_entity.id
_entity.type
_entity.pdbx_description
1 polymer ?
#
loop_
_entity_poly.entity_id
_entity_poly.type
_entity_poly.pdbx_seq_one_letter_code
_entity_poly.pdbx_strand_id
1 'polypeptide(L)'
;FAFARVKGETCLVQVPCSAPQSAFLPIDVNVFKHEFITIFRFSESTTLHPADFQILEPIDDSLLRYEEENDTVFLAKSLMERLRRFT
;
A
#
# COMPACT_ATOMS: atom_id res chain seq x y z
N PHE A 1 0.64 1.51 7.00
CA PHE A 1 0.42 1.16 5.57
C PHE A 1 -0.28 2.31 4.86
N ALA A 2 -0.40 2.30 3.53
CA ALA A 2 -1.15 3.31 2.77
C ALA A 2 -1.76 2.75 1.48
N PHE A 3 -2.89 3.31 1.03
CA PHE A 3 -3.29 3.18 -0.37
C PHE A 3 -2.45 4.11 -1.22
N ALA A 4 -1.88 3.58 -2.30
CA ALA A 4 -1.05 4.33 -3.22
C ALA A 4 -1.33 3.92 -4.67
N ARG A 5 -1.09 4.85 -5.58
CA ARG A 5 -1.04 4.57 -7.00
C ARG A 5 0.39 4.23 -7.40
N VAL A 6 0.58 3.01 -7.90
CA VAL A 6 1.86 2.47 -8.35
C VAL A 6 1.73 2.18 -9.84
N LYS A 7 2.48 2.91 -10.68
CA LYS A 7 2.44 2.77 -12.15
C LYS A 7 1.01 2.84 -12.73
N GLY A 8 0.13 3.63 -12.12
CA GLY A 8 -1.26 3.81 -12.54
C GLY A 8 -2.28 2.93 -11.82
N GLU A 9 -1.84 1.86 -11.15
CA GLU A 9 -2.73 0.92 -10.43
C GLU A 9 -2.82 1.27 -8.94
N THR A 10 -4.01 1.16 -8.36
CA THR A 10 -4.21 1.39 -6.92
C THR A 10 -3.92 0.13 -6.12
N CYS A 11 -2.90 0.21 -5.26
CA CYS A 11 -2.42 -0.90 -4.43
C CYS A 11 -2.36 -0.49 -2.95
N LEU A 12 -2.23 -1.48 -2.07
CA LEU A 12 -1.82 -1.26 -0.70
C LEU A 12 -0.30 -1.31 -0.63
N VAL A 13 0.33 -0.34 0.03
CA VAL A 13 1.78 -0.29 0.17
C VAL A 13 2.22 -0.16 1.62
N GLN A 14 3.35 -0.77 1.93
CA GLN A 14 4.11 -0.53 3.15
C GLN A 14 5.35 0.28 2.76
N VAL A 15 5.46 1.48 3.32
CA VAL A 15 6.61 2.35 3.15
C VAL A 15 7.47 2.22 4.41
N PRO A 16 8.77 1.90 4.31
CA PRO A 16 9.65 1.83 5.48
C PRO A 16 9.76 3.21 6.12
N CYS A 17 9.75 3.26 7.46
CA CYS A 17 9.85 4.50 8.22
C CYS A 17 11.16 5.28 7.95
N SER A 18 12.19 4.59 7.47
CA SER A 18 13.48 5.17 7.07
C SER A 18 13.50 5.73 5.63
N ALA A 19 12.38 5.70 4.91
CA ALA A 19 12.33 6.21 3.56
C ALA A 19 12.62 7.73 3.53
N PRO A 20 13.47 8.20 2.59
CA PRO A 20 13.74 9.61 2.47
C PRO A 20 12.45 10.37 2.11
N GLN A 21 12.11 11.41 2.87
CA GLN A 21 10.96 12.29 2.60
C GLN A 21 11.15 13.20 1.35
N SER A 22 12.19 12.94 0.56
CA SER A 22 12.54 13.75 -0.61
C SER A 22 11.80 13.23 -1.84
N ALA A 23 11.02 14.11 -2.48
CA ALA A 23 10.24 13.83 -3.70
C ALA A 23 11.10 13.54 -4.96
N PHE A 24 12.42 13.47 -4.82
CA PHE A 24 13.36 13.23 -5.92
C PHE A 24 14.13 11.91 -5.79
N LEU A 25 14.02 11.22 -4.66
CA LEU A 25 14.72 9.97 -4.44
C LEU A 25 13.79 8.78 -4.69
N PRO A 26 14.30 7.71 -5.35
CA PRO A 26 13.55 6.48 -5.45
C PRO A 26 13.19 5.96 -4.05
N ILE A 27 11.99 5.40 -3.91
CA ILE A 27 11.47 4.89 -2.65
C ILE A 27 11.28 3.39 -2.73
N ASP A 28 11.82 2.67 -1.75
CA ASP A 28 11.58 1.24 -1.60
C ASP A 28 10.23 1.02 -0.93
N VAL A 29 9.36 0.25 -1.57
CA VAL A 29 8.04 -0.05 -1.05
C VAL A 29 7.72 -1.53 -1.22
N ASN A 30 7.02 -2.09 -0.23
CA ASN A 30 6.38 -3.39 -0.38
C ASN A 30 4.98 -3.17 -0.93
N VAL A 31 4.67 -3.81 -2.05
CA VAL A 31 3.38 -3.72 -2.74
C VAL A 31 2.55 -4.94 -2.40
N PHE A 32 1.33 -4.68 -1.94
CA PHE A 32 0.32 -5.67 -1.65
C PHE A 32 -0.87 -5.48 -2.60
N LYS A 33 -1.25 -6.55 -3.29
CA LYS A 33 -2.37 -6.54 -4.24
C LYS A 33 -3.64 -7.06 -3.58
N HIS A 34 -4.77 -6.48 -3.98
CA HIS A 34 -6.06 -6.98 -3.53
C HIS A 34 -6.27 -8.39 -4.05
N GLU A 35 -6.56 -9.33 -3.15
CA GLU A 35 -6.83 -10.71 -3.52
C GLU A 35 -8.34 -10.97 -3.52
N PHE A 36 -8.98 -10.80 -2.36
CA PHE A 36 -10.43 -10.89 -2.22
C PHE A 36 -10.93 -10.23 -0.93
N ILE A 37 -12.17 -9.74 -0.95
CA ILE A 37 -12.86 -9.13 0.20
C ILE A 37 -12.01 -8.01 0.80
N THR A 38 -11.36 -8.25 1.94
CA THR A 38 -10.54 -7.30 2.69
C THR A 38 -9.08 -7.73 2.75
N ILE A 39 -8.70 -8.74 1.97
CA ILE A 39 -7.40 -9.39 2.01
C ILE A 39 -6.52 -8.82 0.90
N PHE A 40 -5.33 -8.40 1.31
CA PHE A 40 -4.25 -7.96 0.45
C PHE A 40 -3.05 -8.86 0.68
N ARG A 41 -2.52 -9.44 -0.40
CA ARG A 41 -1.33 -10.30 -0.33
C ARG A 41 -0.13 -9.55 -0.85
N PHE A 42 1.01 -9.72 -0.21
CA PHE A 42 2.28 -9.24 -0.75
C PHE A 42 2.48 -9.75 -2.17
N SER A 43 2.88 -8.84 -3.03
CA SER A 43 3.19 -9.12 -4.43
C SER A 43 4.68 -9.00 -4.67
N GLU A 44 5.29 -7.88 -4.27
CA GLU A 44 6.69 -7.61 -4.54
C GLU A 44 7.23 -6.47 -3.66
N SER A 45 8.55 -6.46 -3.46
CA SER A 45 9.30 -5.30 -2.97
C SER A 45 9.96 -4.63 -4.17
N THR A 46 9.73 -3.33 -4.35
CA THR A 46 10.22 -2.62 -5.52
C THR A 46 10.63 -1.19 -5.19
N THR A 47 11.61 -0.69 -5.92
CA THR A 47 12.09 0.69 -5.84
C THR A 47 11.37 1.52 -6.91
N LEU A 48 10.57 2.49 -6.50
CA LEU A 48 9.78 3.33 -7.40
C LEU A 48 10.33 4.74 -7.52
N HIS A 49 10.31 5.28 -8.73
CA HIS A 49 10.53 6.70 -8.94
C HIS A 49 9.31 7.49 -8.42
N PRO A 50 9.47 8.67 -7.82
CA PRO A 50 8.37 9.48 -7.32
C PRO A 50 7.30 9.86 -8.35
N ALA A 51 7.66 9.85 -9.65
CA ALA A 51 6.70 10.07 -10.74
C ALA A 51 5.71 8.91 -10.93
N ASP A 52 6.10 7.69 -10.56
CA ASP A 52 5.30 6.47 -10.70
C ASP A 52 4.62 6.05 -9.39
N PHE A 53 4.82 6.83 -8.33
CA PHE A 53 4.35 6.52 -6.97
C PHE A 53 3.65 7.72 -6.35
N GLN A 54 2.38 7.54 -5.98
CA GLN A 54 1.61 8.57 -5.28
C GLN A 54 0.86 7.95 -4.12
N ILE A 55 1.15 8.39 -2.89
CA ILE A 55 0.31 8.04 -1.73
C ILE A 55 -1.03 8.76 -1.88
N LEU A 56 -2.11 7.98 -1.91
CA LEU A 56 -3.48 8.50 -1.96
C LEU A 56 -4.01 8.72 -0.55
N GLU A 57 -3.77 7.75 0.33
CA GLU A 57 -4.35 7.75 1.66
C GLU A 57 -3.52 6.89 2.63
N PRO A 58 -2.97 7.47 3.72
CA PRO A 58 -2.38 6.67 4.79
C PRO A 58 -3.48 5.92 5.55
N ILE A 59 -3.19 4.66 5.91
CA ILE A 59 -4.11 3.81 6.65
C ILE A 59 -3.68 3.76 8.11
N ASP A 60 -4.62 4.04 9.00
CA ASP A 60 -4.48 3.89 10.44
C ASP A 60 -4.26 2.42 10.82
N ASP A 61 -3.24 2.15 11.64
CA ASP A 61 -2.87 0.79 12.03
C ASP A 61 -3.98 0.08 12.82
N SER A 62 -4.93 0.81 13.44
CA SER A 62 -6.12 0.23 14.09
C SER A 62 -7.14 -0.36 13.10
N LEU A 63 -7.07 0.04 11.84
CA LEU A 63 -7.98 -0.41 10.77
C LEU A 63 -7.38 -1.53 9.91
N LEU A 64 -6.20 -2.02 10.27
CA LEU A 64 -5.54 -3.12 9.57
C LEU A 64 -4.97 -4.14 10.55
N ARG A 65 -4.76 -5.36 10.04
CA ARG A 65 -3.96 -6.39 10.69
C ARG A 65 -2.99 -6.94 9.66
N TYR A 66 -1.69 -6.88 9.95
CA TYR A 66 -0.66 -7.51 9.13
C TYR A 66 -0.23 -8.83 9.79
N GLU A 67 -0.27 -9.91 9.02
CA GLU A 67 0.22 -11.23 9.40
C GLU A 67 1.48 -11.52 8.58
N GLU A 68 2.66 -11.23 9.16
CA GLU A 68 3.98 -11.37 8.53
C GLU A 68 4.27 -12.80 8.05
N GLU A 69 3.83 -13.83 8.79
CA GLU A 69 4.07 -15.24 8.43
C GLU A 69 3.53 -15.62 7.05
N ASN A 70 2.43 -14.99 6.64
CA ASN A 70 1.75 -15.27 5.37
C ASN A 70 1.79 -14.08 4.42
N ASP A 71 2.55 -13.04 4.76
CA ASP A 71 2.61 -11.78 4.03
C ASP A 71 1.23 -11.24 3.61
N THR A 72 0.29 -11.29 4.56
CA THR A 72 -1.12 -11.00 4.31
C THR A 72 -1.59 -9.84 5.19
N VAL A 73 -2.24 -8.86 4.57
CA VAL A 73 -2.84 -7.72 5.26
C VAL A 73 -4.35 -7.81 5.16
N PHE A 74 -5.01 -7.74 6.31
CA PHE A 74 -6.45 -7.66 6.43
C PHE A 74 -6.84 -6.22 6.73
N LEU A 75 -7.72 -5.65 5.90
CA LEU A 75 -8.24 -4.30 6.08
C LEU A 75 -9.65 -4.32 6.68
N ALA A 76 -10.01 -3.29 7.43
CA ALA A 76 -11.40 -3.06 7.82
C ALA A 76 -12.28 -2.89 6.56
N LYS A 77 -13.53 -3.38 6.62
CA LYS A 77 -14.48 -3.27 5.49
C LYS A 77 -14.71 -1.83 5.03
N SER A 78 -14.67 -0.87 5.95
CA SER A 78 -14.80 0.57 5.64
C SER A 78 -13.68 1.09 4.74
N LEU A 79 -12.48 0.50 4.79
CA LEU A 79 -11.37 0.85 3.89
C LEU A 79 -11.63 0.37 2.46
N MET A 80 -12.34 -0.73 2.27
CA MET A 80 -12.71 -1.20 0.93
C MET A 80 -13.69 -0.25 0.24
N GLU A 81 -14.60 0.37 1.00
CA GLU A 81 -15.51 1.40 0.46
C GLU A 81 -14.75 2.66 0.03
N ARG A 82 -13.67 2.99 0.74
CA ARG A 82 -12.77 4.10 0.37
C ARG A 82 -11.95 3.76 -0.85
N LEU A 83 -11.42 2.54 -0.93
CA LEU A 83 -10.64 2.05 -2.07
C LEU A 83 -11.40 2.16 -3.39
N ARG A 84 -12.70 1.86 -3.39
CA ARG A 84 -13.59 2.01 -4.56
C ARG A 84 -13.67 3.41 -5.14
N ARG A 85 -13.23 4.44 -4.40
CA ARG A 85 -13.17 5.83 -4.89
C ARG A 85 -11.91 6.11 -5.71
N PHE A 86 -10.93 5.21 -5.65
CA PHE A 86 -9.62 5.31 -6.29
C PHE A 86 -9.41 4.28 -7.40
N THR A 87 -10.42 3.45 -7.68
CA THR A 87 -10.47 2.49 -8.79
C THR A 87 -11.37 3.05 -9.87
#